data_AF-R7UQB6-F1
#
_entry.id   AF-R7UQB6-F1
#
_cell.length_a   1.000
_cell.length_b   1.000
_cell.length_c   1.000
_cell.angle_alpha   90.00
_cell.angle_beta   90.00
_cell.angle_gamma   90.00
#
_symmetry.space_group_name_H-M   'P 1'
#
loop_
_entity.id
_entity.type
_entity.pdbx_description
1 polymer ?
#
loop_
_entity_poly.entity_id
_entity_poly.type
_entity_poly.pdbx_seq_one_letter_code
_entity_poly.pdbx_strand_id
1 'polypeptide(L)'
;MLLVTKAHHERDQKSVNVQEVENIGQDSTASSPYTGTSQFLPTTQRIAQFSEGVEPKPNDRIVYVAGAFDLFHVGHLDFLEKASQKGDYVIVGIHTDPVVNRYKGSNFPIMNLHERVLSVLTNRYVSEVVIGAPYAVTAELMDHFKVDVVCHGETPVMNDHDGSDPYEEPKRRGCFAQIKSENDMTTLKIVERIIENRLKYEARNKKKEAKEIGFIAGQESLDK
;
A
#
# COMPACT_ATOMS: atom_id res chain seq x y z
N MET A 1 -9.75 6.49 -34.00
CA MET A 1 -9.19 5.14 -34.25
C MET A 1 -7.72 5.19 -33.88
N LEU A 2 -7.36 4.77 -32.66
CA LEU A 2 -5.98 4.81 -32.20
C LEU A 2 -5.21 3.67 -32.88
N LEU A 3 -4.26 4.03 -33.74
CA LEU A 3 -3.32 3.11 -34.36
C LEU A 3 -2.39 2.57 -33.27
N VAL A 4 -2.66 1.34 -32.82
CA VAL A 4 -1.77 0.58 -31.94
C VAL A 4 -0.72 -0.11 -32.82
N THR A 5 0.41 0.55 -33.05
CA THR A 5 1.56 -0.11 -33.69
C THR A 5 2.43 -0.81 -32.64
N LYS A 6 3.09 -1.88 -33.10
CA LYS A 6 3.85 -2.91 -32.35
C LYS A 6 5.01 -2.40 -31.47
N ALA A 7 5.28 -1.09 -31.46
CA ALA A 7 6.45 -0.48 -30.82
C ALA A 7 6.24 -0.04 -29.36
N HIS A 8 5.02 -0.11 -28.81
CA HIS A 8 4.77 0.32 -27.42
C HIS A 8 5.24 -0.66 -26.34
N HIS A 9 5.75 -1.84 -26.71
CA HIS A 9 6.21 -2.88 -25.79
C HIS A 9 7.71 -3.18 -25.85
N GLU A 10 8.49 -2.45 -26.64
CA GLU A 10 9.95 -2.49 -26.52
C GLU A 10 10.39 -1.63 -25.33
N ARG A 11 10.31 -2.21 -24.13
CA ARG A 11 11.24 -1.88 -23.05
C ARG A 11 12.39 -2.86 -23.16
N ASP A 12 13.62 -2.36 -23.02
CA ASP A 12 14.87 -3.11 -23.04
C ASP A 12 14.70 -4.56 -22.59
N GLN A 13 15.19 -5.49 -23.42
CA GLN A 13 15.32 -6.90 -23.07
C GLN A 13 16.35 -7.09 -21.95
N LYS A 14 16.01 -6.65 -20.74
CA LYS A 14 16.48 -7.31 -19.52
C LYS A 14 15.30 -8.09 -19.00
N SER A 15 15.25 -9.37 -19.33
CA SER A 15 14.38 -10.33 -18.67
C SER A 15 14.64 -10.24 -17.17
N VAL A 16 13.72 -9.64 -16.41
CA VAL A 16 13.82 -9.63 -14.95
C VAL A 16 13.80 -11.09 -14.49
N ASN A 17 14.93 -11.56 -13.96
CA ASN A 17 15.06 -12.92 -13.50
C ASN A 17 14.22 -13.09 -12.24
N VAL A 18 13.41 -14.14 -12.16
CA VAL A 18 12.57 -14.42 -10.98
C VAL A 18 13.44 -14.67 -9.73
N GLN A 19 14.68 -15.14 -9.91
CA GLN A 19 15.68 -15.24 -8.84
C GLN A 19 16.29 -13.89 -8.45
N GLU A 20 16.29 -12.86 -9.31
CA GLU A 20 16.70 -11.51 -8.91
C GLU A 20 15.70 -10.90 -7.95
N VAL A 21 14.40 -11.14 -8.13
CA VAL A 21 13.37 -10.60 -7.21
C VAL A 21 13.50 -11.15 -5.79
N GLU A 22 14.01 -12.38 -5.65
CA GLU A 22 14.34 -13.00 -4.35
C GLU A 22 15.71 -12.53 -3.81
N ASN A 23 16.66 -12.15 -4.68
CA ASN A 23 18.03 -11.77 -4.34
C ASN A 23 18.34 -10.26 -4.45
N ILE A 24 17.33 -9.40 -4.63
CA ILE A 24 17.47 -7.92 -4.69
C ILE A 24 18.24 -7.36 -3.46
N GLY A 25 18.31 -8.10 -2.35
CA GLY A 25 19.04 -7.72 -1.14
C GLY A 25 20.47 -8.27 -0.98
N GLN A 26 21.02 -9.03 -1.93
CA GLN A 26 22.36 -9.67 -1.79
C GLN A 26 23.42 -9.20 -2.80
N ASP A 27 23.07 -8.34 -3.75
CA ASP A 27 24.03 -7.81 -4.72
C ASP A 27 24.88 -6.69 -4.09
N SER A 28 26.20 -6.87 -4.08
CA SER A 28 27.18 -5.86 -3.64
C SER A 28 27.20 -4.57 -4.46
N THR A 29 26.49 -4.54 -5.59
CA THR A 29 26.26 -3.34 -6.42
C THR A 29 24.87 -2.71 -6.22
N ALA A 30 24.02 -3.30 -5.36
CA ALA A 30 22.71 -2.76 -5.05
C ALA A 30 22.86 -1.41 -4.32
N SER A 31 22.42 -0.33 -4.99
CA SER A 31 22.04 0.90 -4.30
C SER A 31 21.07 0.50 -3.18
N SER A 32 21.40 0.89 -1.95
CA SER A 32 20.69 0.56 -0.71
C SER A 32 19.19 0.29 -0.91
N PRO A 33 18.63 -0.83 -0.40
CA PRO A 33 17.20 -1.15 -0.51
C PRO A 33 16.27 -0.12 0.15
N TYR A 34 16.83 0.90 0.82
CA TYR A 34 16.10 2.01 1.44
C TYR A 34 15.93 3.24 0.54
N THR A 35 16.43 3.23 -0.69
CA THR A 35 16.09 4.27 -1.66
C THR A 35 14.82 3.86 -2.39
N GLY A 36 13.69 4.45 -1.98
CA GLY A 36 12.38 4.25 -2.60
C GLY A 36 12.47 4.21 -4.12
N THR A 37 12.03 3.10 -4.71
CA THR A 37 11.97 2.91 -6.17
C THR A 37 11.05 3.91 -6.86
N SER A 38 10.20 4.59 -6.07
CA SER A 38 9.35 5.66 -6.53
C SER A 38 10.14 6.95 -6.78
N GLN A 39 10.00 7.47 -8.00
CA GLN A 39 10.47 8.80 -8.41
C GLN A 39 9.43 9.90 -8.11
N PHE A 40 8.47 9.63 -7.23
CA PHE A 40 7.45 10.60 -6.86
C PHE A 40 8.08 11.79 -6.12
N LEU A 41 7.87 12.99 -6.67
CA LEU A 41 8.30 14.24 -6.05
C LEU A 41 7.13 14.84 -5.26
N PRO A 42 7.12 14.73 -3.92
CA PRO A 42 6.10 15.38 -3.09
C PRO A 42 6.30 16.89 -3.11
N THR A 43 5.20 17.63 -3.24
CA THR A 43 5.19 19.09 -3.10
C THR A 43 4.07 19.49 -2.15
N THR A 44 4.25 20.61 -1.45
CA THR A 44 3.20 21.17 -0.60
C THR A 44 1.93 21.46 -1.38
N GLN A 45 2.06 21.94 -2.62
CA GLN A 45 0.94 22.19 -3.53
C GLN A 45 0.15 20.91 -3.85
N ARG A 46 0.84 19.77 -4.04
CA ARG A 46 0.15 18.50 -4.24
C ARG A 46 -0.63 18.10 -3.00
N ILE A 47 -0.04 18.17 -1.81
CA ILE A 47 -0.76 17.83 -0.57
C ILE A 47 -1.99 18.72 -0.39
N ALA A 48 -1.84 20.04 -0.59
CA ALA A 48 -2.93 20.99 -0.48
C ALA A 48 -4.06 20.78 -1.51
N GLN A 49 -3.77 20.21 -2.69
CA GLN A 49 -4.79 19.87 -3.70
C GLN A 49 -5.69 18.70 -3.27
N PHE A 50 -5.20 17.84 -2.37
CA PHE A 50 -5.93 16.67 -1.88
C PHE A 50 -6.45 16.83 -0.45
N SER A 51 -6.02 17.88 0.28
CA SER A 51 -6.57 18.22 1.59
C SER A 51 -7.72 19.21 1.42
N GLU A 52 -8.87 18.91 2.02
CA GLU A 52 -10.00 19.85 2.05
C GLU A 52 -9.76 21.03 3.02
N GLY A 53 -8.76 20.92 3.92
CA GLY A 53 -8.40 21.96 4.89
C GLY A 53 -9.51 22.27 5.91
N VAL A 54 -10.45 21.34 6.11
CA VAL A 54 -11.56 21.51 7.05
C VAL A 54 -11.11 21.06 8.43
N GLU A 55 -11.17 21.95 9.41
CA GLU A 55 -10.94 21.62 10.83
C GLU A 55 -12.19 21.00 11.48
N PRO A 56 -12.02 20.15 12.52
CA PRO A 56 -13.16 19.59 13.25
C PRO A 56 -13.96 20.69 13.96
N LYS A 57 -15.28 20.61 13.92
CA LYS A 57 -16.18 21.54 14.62
C LYS A 57 -16.15 21.25 16.14
N PRO A 58 -16.54 22.22 17.00
CA PRO A 58 -16.45 22.08 18.45
C PRO A 58 -17.15 20.87 19.08
N ASN A 59 -18.09 20.23 18.37
CA ASN A 59 -18.84 19.07 18.84
C ASN A 59 -18.67 17.84 17.93
N ASP A 60 -17.77 17.90 16.95
CA ASP A 60 -17.51 16.76 16.06
C ASP A 60 -16.80 15.68 16.86
N ARG A 61 -17.26 14.43 16.70
CA ARG A 61 -16.61 13.28 17.30
C ARG A 61 -15.43 12.83 16.44
N ILE A 62 -14.23 12.85 17.00
CA ILE A 62 -12.99 12.59 16.27
C ILE A 62 -12.62 11.10 16.34
N VAL A 63 -12.55 10.49 15.15
CA VAL A 63 -12.13 9.10 14.94
C VAL A 63 -10.68 9.09 14.48
N TYR A 64 -9.83 8.31 15.16
CA TYR A 64 -8.47 8.05 14.73
C TYR A 64 -8.30 6.61 14.27
N VAL A 65 -7.68 6.43 13.11
CA VAL A 65 -7.25 5.12 12.59
C VAL A 65 -5.78 5.20 12.20
N ALA A 66 -5.02 4.12 12.35
CA ALA A 66 -3.61 4.10 11.96
C ALA A 66 -3.25 2.83 11.20
N GLY A 67 -2.27 2.92 10.30
CA GLY A 67 -1.80 1.75 9.57
C GLY A 67 -0.83 2.05 8.43
N ALA A 68 -0.57 1.02 7.62
CA ALA A 68 0.23 1.13 6.42
C ALA A 68 -0.53 1.85 5.29
N PHE A 69 -1.78 1.46 5.02
CA PHE A 69 -2.54 1.92 3.84
C PHE A 69 -1.79 1.78 2.50
N ASP A 70 -0.97 0.72 2.39
CA ASP A 70 -0.18 0.41 1.20
C ASP A 70 -1.03 -0.26 0.11
N LEU A 71 -0.80 0.12 -1.15
CA LEU A 71 -1.65 -0.20 -2.31
C LEU A 71 -3.15 0.02 -1.97
N PHE A 72 -3.54 1.25 -1.67
CA PHE A 72 -4.89 1.58 -1.20
C PHE A 72 -5.99 0.88 -2.04
N HIS A 73 -6.88 0.13 -1.37
CA HIS A 73 -7.73 -0.89 -2.01
C HIS A 73 -9.08 -1.03 -1.30
N VAL A 74 -9.98 -1.83 -1.88
CA VAL A 74 -11.36 -2.05 -1.39
C VAL A 74 -11.46 -2.43 0.09
N GLY A 75 -10.53 -3.24 0.60
CA GLY A 75 -10.48 -3.55 2.04
C GLY A 75 -10.27 -2.32 2.95
N HIS A 76 -9.46 -1.34 2.51
CA HIS A 76 -9.30 -0.07 3.23
C HIS A 76 -10.55 0.81 3.11
N LEU A 77 -11.19 0.81 1.93
CA LEU A 77 -12.42 1.57 1.70
C LEU A 77 -13.55 1.10 2.64
N ASP A 78 -13.79 -0.21 2.70
CA ASP A 78 -14.84 -0.81 3.53
C ASP A 78 -14.56 -0.60 5.03
N PHE A 79 -13.29 -0.63 5.43
CA PHE A 79 -12.87 -0.31 6.79
C PHE A 79 -13.11 1.17 7.13
N LEU A 80 -12.69 2.10 6.27
CA LEU A 80 -12.81 3.54 6.50
C LEU A 80 -14.28 3.99 6.50
N GLU A 81 -15.13 3.40 5.65
CA GLU A 81 -16.58 3.65 5.67
C GLU A 81 -17.20 3.27 7.00
N LYS A 82 -16.81 2.13 7.58
CA LYS A 82 -17.30 1.70 8.90
C LYS A 82 -16.69 2.53 10.03
N ALA A 83 -15.46 2.98 9.89
CA ALA A 83 -14.80 3.87 10.85
C ALA A 83 -15.47 5.24 10.86
N SER A 84 -15.83 5.79 9.70
CA SER A 84 -16.53 7.07 9.59
C SER A 84 -17.95 7.05 10.15
N GLN A 85 -18.52 5.86 10.43
CA GLN A 85 -19.80 5.75 11.14
C GLN A 85 -19.64 5.88 12.66
N LYS A 86 -18.40 5.95 13.18
CA LYS A 86 -18.10 6.07 14.62
C LYS A 86 -17.94 7.50 15.09
N GLY A 87 -17.87 8.48 14.19
CA GLY A 87 -17.77 9.90 14.49
C GLY A 87 -17.92 10.75 13.24
N ASP A 88 -17.63 12.03 13.36
CA ASP A 88 -17.92 13.04 12.33
C ASP A 88 -16.65 13.46 11.57
N TYR A 89 -15.48 13.24 12.17
CA TYR A 89 -14.19 13.66 11.65
C TYR A 89 -13.19 12.51 11.72
N VAL A 90 -12.63 12.07 10.59
CA VAL A 90 -11.74 10.90 10.53
C VAL A 90 -10.31 11.34 10.24
N ILE A 91 -9.43 11.05 11.20
CA ILE A 91 -8.00 11.27 11.11
C ILE A 91 -7.31 9.93 10.83
N VAL A 92 -6.54 9.86 9.75
CA VAL A 92 -5.79 8.66 9.37
C VAL A 92 -4.29 8.86 9.61
N GLY A 93 -3.73 8.09 10.55
CA GLY A 93 -2.30 7.99 10.78
C GLY A 93 -1.61 7.05 9.80
N ILE A 94 -0.65 7.58 9.05
CA ILE A 94 0.12 6.81 8.06
C ILE A 94 1.52 6.55 8.62
N HIS A 95 1.82 5.29 8.92
CA HIS A 95 3.14 4.89 9.40
C HIS A 95 4.23 5.17 8.37
N THR A 96 5.44 5.51 8.83
CA THR A 96 6.61 5.70 7.96
C THR A 96 7.04 4.39 7.30
N ASP A 97 7.77 4.48 6.17
CA ASP A 97 8.22 3.29 5.43
C ASP A 97 9.07 2.33 6.29
N PRO A 98 10.01 2.79 7.14
CA PRO A 98 10.76 1.91 8.03
C PRO A 98 9.88 1.18 9.06
N VAL A 99 8.85 1.86 9.59
CA VAL A 99 7.92 1.27 10.55
C VAL A 99 7.06 0.21 9.86
N VAL A 100 6.56 0.48 8.65
CA VAL A 100 5.80 -0.51 7.88
C VAL A 100 6.66 -1.73 7.53
N ASN A 101 7.90 -1.50 7.11
CA ASN A 101 8.83 -2.57 6.80
C ASN A 101 9.11 -3.46 8.02
N ARG A 102 9.23 -2.89 9.21
CA ARG A 102 9.44 -3.64 10.46
C ARG A 102 8.38 -4.72 10.68
N TYR A 103 7.10 -4.37 10.57
CA TYR A 103 6.02 -5.31 10.91
C TYR A 103 5.47 -6.11 9.73
N LYS A 104 5.67 -5.67 8.47
CA LYS A 104 5.29 -6.44 7.27
C LYS A 104 6.45 -7.26 6.69
N GLY A 105 7.69 -6.84 6.93
CA GLY A 105 8.89 -7.45 6.38
C GLY A 105 9.09 -7.24 4.87
N SER A 106 10.09 -7.93 4.34
CA SER A 106 10.37 -8.00 2.90
C SER A 106 10.56 -6.61 2.27
N ASN A 107 10.03 -6.40 1.06
CA ASN A 107 10.11 -5.14 0.33
C ASN A 107 8.86 -4.27 0.55
N PHE A 108 8.15 -4.42 1.68
CA PHE A 108 7.02 -3.56 2.02
C PHE A 108 7.49 -2.30 2.75
N PRO A 109 6.80 -1.16 2.58
CA PRO A 109 5.65 -0.94 1.70
C PRO A 109 6.04 -0.84 0.22
N ILE A 110 5.11 -1.18 -0.68
CA ILE A 110 5.29 -1.05 -2.14
C ILE A 110 5.23 0.42 -2.56
N MET A 111 4.29 1.18 -1.98
CA MET A 111 4.19 2.63 -2.14
C MET A 111 4.90 3.35 -1.00
N ASN A 112 5.65 4.40 -1.32
CA ASN A 112 6.32 5.22 -0.30
C ASN A 112 5.30 6.02 0.54
N LEU A 113 5.77 6.60 1.65
CA LEU A 113 4.93 7.39 2.55
C LEU A 113 4.07 8.44 1.84
N HIS A 114 4.65 9.21 0.92
CA HIS A 114 3.95 10.31 0.26
C HIS A 114 2.91 9.83 -0.75
N GLU A 115 3.18 8.72 -1.47
CA GLU A 115 2.20 8.08 -2.36
C GLU A 115 1.00 7.55 -1.58
N ARG A 116 1.26 6.95 -0.41
CA ARG A 116 0.21 6.44 0.48
C ARG A 116 -0.64 7.58 1.06
N VAL A 117 -0.02 8.68 1.47
CA VAL A 117 -0.72 9.89 1.92
C VAL A 117 -1.68 10.40 0.86
N LEU A 118 -1.22 10.56 -0.39
CA LEU A 118 -2.10 11.00 -1.47
C LEU A 118 -3.22 9.99 -1.76
N SER A 119 -2.92 8.68 -1.71
CA SER A 119 -3.92 7.64 -1.92
C SER A 119 -5.04 7.70 -0.88
N VAL A 120 -4.69 7.96 0.38
CA VAL A 120 -5.64 8.04 1.49
C VAL A 120 -6.44 9.33 1.46
N LEU A 121 -5.81 10.48 1.15
CA LEU A 121 -6.49 11.77 1.04
C LEU A 121 -7.56 11.78 -0.06
N THR A 122 -7.46 10.93 -1.08
CA THR A 122 -8.50 10.83 -2.13
C THR A 122 -9.82 10.21 -1.63
N ASN A 123 -9.83 9.64 -0.44
CA ASN A 123 -10.99 8.96 0.10
C ASN A 123 -11.95 9.94 0.79
N ARG A 124 -13.21 9.95 0.33
CA ARG A 124 -14.27 10.85 0.85
C ARG A 124 -14.56 10.73 2.35
N TYR A 125 -14.19 9.63 2.98
CA TYR A 125 -14.42 9.39 4.41
C TYR A 125 -13.29 9.94 5.28
N VAL A 126 -12.17 10.34 4.68
CA VAL A 126 -10.99 10.83 5.39
C VAL A 126 -11.02 12.35 5.43
N SER A 127 -10.90 12.90 6.63
CA SER A 127 -10.89 14.35 6.87
C SER A 127 -9.47 14.89 6.97
N GLU A 128 -8.56 14.15 7.62
CA GLU A 128 -7.17 14.56 7.82
C GLU A 128 -6.23 13.35 7.83
N VAL A 129 -4.95 13.59 7.50
CA VAL A 129 -3.90 12.58 7.49
C VAL A 129 -2.71 13.01 8.33
N VAL A 130 -2.34 12.18 9.32
CA VAL A 130 -1.08 12.34 10.05
C VAL A 130 0.04 11.66 9.27
N ILE A 131 0.87 12.47 8.63
CA ILE A 131 2.01 12.02 7.83
C ILE A 131 3.14 11.55 8.77
N GLY A 132 3.46 10.26 8.75
CA GLY A 132 4.52 9.70 9.59
C GLY A 132 4.06 9.49 11.03
N ALA A 133 2.85 8.97 11.22
CA ALA A 133 2.30 8.67 12.54
C ALA A 133 3.16 7.64 13.30
N PRO A 134 3.27 7.77 14.63
CA PRO A 134 3.93 6.78 15.47
C PRO A 134 3.20 5.43 15.42
N TYR A 135 3.93 4.34 15.66
CA TYR A 135 3.34 3.00 15.66
C TYR A 135 2.36 2.80 16.83
N ALA A 136 2.80 3.16 18.04
CA ALA A 136 1.95 3.18 19.21
C ALA A 136 1.06 4.43 19.23
N VAL A 137 -0.21 4.24 19.59
CA VAL A 137 -1.16 5.34 19.78
C VAL A 137 -0.91 5.95 21.15
N THR A 138 -0.11 7.01 21.18
CA THR A 138 0.31 7.67 22.43
C THR A 138 -0.78 8.59 23.01
N ALA A 139 -0.70 8.84 24.31
CA ALA A 139 -1.54 9.81 25.01
C ALA A 139 -1.39 11.22 24.39
N GLU A 140 -0.16 11.62 24.06
CA GLU A 140 0.14 12.92 23.44
C GLU A 140 -0.57 13.09 22.11
N LEU A 141 -0.53 12.08 21.23
CA LEU A 141 -1.24 12.09 19.96
C LEU A 141 -2.75 12.23 20.17
N MET A 142 -3.31 11.44 21.08
CA MET A 142 -4.75 11.47 21.37
C MET A 142 -5.19 12.82 21.94
N ASP A 143 -4.41 13.41 22.85
CA ASP A 143 -4.72 14.69 23.49
C ASP A 143 -4.55 15.86 22.51
N HIS A 144 -3.52 15.80 21.64
CA HIS A 144 -3.26 16.81 20.62
C HIS A 144 -4.41 16.91 19.60
N PHE A 145 -4.85 15.77 19.06
CA PHE A 145 -5.93 15.71 18.08
C PHE A 145 -7.33 15.58 18.71
N LYS A 146 -7.43 15.57 20.05
CA LYS A 146 -8.69 15.40 20.80
C LYS A 146 -9.47 14.16 20.36
N VAL A 147 -8.79 13.04 20.22
CA VAL A 147 -9.36 11.79 19.71
C VAL A 147 -10.39 11.21 20.68
N ASP A 148 -11.61 10.98 20.20
CA ASP A 148 -12.70 10.38 20.98
C ASP A 148 -12.79 8.87 20.83
N VAL A 149 -12.36 8.33 19.68
CA VAL A 149 -12.39 6.90 19.40
C VAL A 149 -11.24 6.49 18.50
N VAL A 150 -10.57 5.40 18.85
CA VAL A 150 -9.52 4.79 18.04
C VAL A 150 -10.06 3.51 17.42
N CYS A 151 -10.01 3.42 16.10
CA CYS A 151 -10.51 2.28 15.36
C CYS A 151 -9.38 1.46 14.72
N HIS A 152 -9.50 0.14 14.79
CA HIS A 152 -8.60 -0.79 14.10
C HIS A 152 -9.38 -1.96 13.51
N GLY A 153 -8.88 -2.54 12.42
CA GLY A 153 -9.49 -3.70 11.78
C GLY A 153 -9.34 -5.00 12.59
N GLU A 154 -9.76 -6.12 11.99
CA GLU A 154 -9.52 -7.48 12.53
C GLU A 154 -8.14 -8.04 12.14
N THR A 155 -7.28 -7.25 11.50
CA THR A 155 -5.94 -7.70 11.12
C THR A 155 -5.05 -7.92 12.35
N PRO A 156 -4.08 -8.84 12.29
CA PRO A 156 -3.14 -9.02 13.38
C PRO A 156 -2.36 -7.73 13.69
N VAL A 157 -2.24 -7.42 14.98
CA VAL A 157 -1.44 -6.31 15.49
C VAL A 157 -0.15 -6.89 16.05
N MET A 158 0.99 -6.33 15.64
CA MET A 158 2.29 -6.69 16.20
C MET A 158 2.55 -5.86 17.45
N ASN A 159 3.19 -6.43 18.46
CA ASN A 159 3.63 -5.65 19.61
C ASN A 159 4.72 -4.65 19.19
N ASP A 160 4.86 -3.57 19.95
CA ASP A 160 5.94 -2.61 19.70
C ASP A 160 7.31 -3.17 20.15
N HIS A 161 8.37 -2.39 19.95
CA HIS A 161 9.75 -2.80 20.24
C HIS A 161 10.00 -3.27 21.68
N ASP A 162 9.25 -2.72 22.64
CA ASP A 162 9.30 -3.06 24.06
C ASP A 162 8.35 -4.22 24.44
N GLY A 163 7.63 -4.78 23.46
CA GLY A 163 6.64 -5.83 23.67
C GLY A 163 5.26 -5.32 24.08
N SER A 164 5.06 -4.01 24.19
CA SER A 164 3.76 -3.40 24.53
C SER A 164 2.74 -3.51 23.37
N ASP A 165 1.47 -3.41 23.72
CA ASP A 165 0.38 -3.32 22.76
C ASP A 165 0.30 -1.86 22.23
N PRO A 166 0.44 -1.61 20.91
CA PRO A 166 0.37 -0.25 20.38
C PRO A 166 -0.98 0.44 20.62
N TYR A 167 -2.03 -0.31 21.00
CA TYR A 167 -3.34 0.21 21.37
C TYR A 167 -3.62 0.16 22.88
N GLU A 168 -2.60 -0.02 23.72
CA GLU A 168 -2.75 -0.05 25.18
C GLU A 168 -3.45 1.21 25.72
N GLU A 169 -3.00 2.39 25.32
CA GLU A 169 -3.55 3.67 25.79
C GLU A 169 -5.03 3.88 25.42
N PRO A 170 -5.48 3.72 24.15
CA PRO A 170 -6.90 3.84 23.84
C PRO A 170 -7.77 2.76 24.49
N LYS A 171 -7.24 1.55 24.72
CA LYS A 171 -7.92 0.49 25.49
C LYS A 171 -8.08 0.89 26.95
N ARG A 172 -7.02 1.45 27.57
CA ARG A 172 -7.03 1.97 28.94
C ARG A 172 -8.06 3.10 29.10
N ARG A 173 -8.22 3.96 28.10
CA ARG A 173 -9.22 5.04 28.07
C ARG A 173 -10.64 4.57 27.72
N GLY A 174 -10.84 3.29 27.38
CA GLY A 174 -12.15 2.75 27.01
C GLY A 174 -12.68 3.26 25.66
N CYS A 175 -11.80 3.73 24.78
CA CYS A 175 -12.15 4.35 23.50
C CYS A 175 -11.62 3.58 22.28
N PHE A 176 -11.10 2.37 22.48
CA PHE A 176 -10.69 1.47 21.39
C PHE A 176 -11.91 0.72 20.82
N ALA A 177 -12.05 0.71 19.50
CA ALA A 177 -13.12 0.01 18.79
C ALA A 177 -12.56 -0.85 17.65
N GLN A 178 -12.83 -2.15 17.71
CA GLN A 178 -12.49 -3.07 16.64
C GLN A 178 -13.58 -3.07 15.56
N ILE A 179 -13.17 -2.97 14.29
CA ILE A 179 -14.07 -2.91 13.14
C ILE A 179 -13.87 -4.12 12.23
N LYS A 180 -14.95 -4.83 11.97
CA LYS A 180 -14.98 -5.91 11.00
C LYS A 180 -15.23 -5.37 9.59
N SER A 181 -14.22 -5.49 8.73
CA SER A 181 -14.40 -5.29 7.29
C SER A 181 -15.16 -6.49 6.69
N GLU A 182 -16.03 -6.23 5.72
CA GLU A 182 -16.70 -7.30 4.96
C GLU A 182 -15.81 -7.93 3.89
N ASN A 183 -14.64 -7.31 3.66
CA ASN A 183 -13.75 -7.64 2.58
C ASN A 183 -12.42 -8.15 3.12
N ASP A 184 -11.97 -9.26 2.56
CA ASP A 184 -10.76 -9.96 2.98
C ASP A 184 -9.54 -9.56 2.14
N MET A 185 -9.65 -8.53 1.28
CA MET A 185 -8.58 -8.03 0.44
C MET A 185 -7.45 -7.42 1.27
N THR A 186 -6.22 -7.84 0.98
CA THR A 186 -5.00 -7.31 1.60
C THR A 186 -3.98 -6.95 0.53
N THR A 187 -2.99 -6.12 0.89
CA THR A 187 -1.84 -5.79 0.02
C THR A 187 -1.16 -7.07 -0.50
N LEU A 188 -1.00 -8.10 0.35
CA LEU A 188 -0.41 -9.39 -0.03
C LEU A 188 -1.21 -10.08 -1.13
N LYS A 189 -2.55 -10.17 -0.99
CA LYS A 189 -3.42 -10.77 -2.01
C LYS A 189 -3.36 -10.02 -3.34
N ILE A 190 -3.21 -8.70 -3.32
CA ILE A 190 -3.05 -7.91 -4.54
C ILE A 190 -1.71 -8.26 -5.22
N VAL A 191 -0.63 -8.31 -4.46
CA VAL A 191 0.70 -8.67 -4.97
C VAL A 191 0.68 -10.08 -5.56
N GLU A 192 0.12 -11.06 -4.86
CA GLU A 192 -0.03 -12.44 -5.34
C GLU A 192 -0.80 -12.51 -6.65
N ARG A 193 -1.95 -11.81 -6.74
CA ARG A 193 -2.76 -11.73 -7.97
C ARG A 193 -1.98 -11.16 -9.15
N ILE A 194 -1.16 -10.13 -8.92
CA ILE A 194 -0.34 -9.51 -9.97
C ILE A 194 0.74 -10.50 -10.44
N ILE A 195 1.44 -11.16 -9.51
CA ILE A 195 2.50 -12.12 -9.82
C ILE A 195 1.94 -13.32 -10.59
N GLU A 196 0.84 -13.92 -10.12
CA GLU A 196 0.21 -15.05 -10.79
C GLU A 196 -0.19 -14.72 -12.23
N ASN A 197 -0.80 -13.55 -12.44
CA ASN A 197 -1.23 -13.12 -13.76
C ASN A 197 -0.04 -12.88 -14.70
N ARG A 198 1.06 -12.33 -14.18
CA ARG A 198 2.31 -12.16 -14.92
C ARG A 198 2.90 -13.51 -15.34
N LEU A 199 3.01 -14.47 -14.41
CA LEU A 199 3.53 -15.81 -14.70
C LEU A 199 2.67 -16.54 -15.74
N LYS A 200 1.33 -16.43 -15.64
CA LYS A 200 0.39 -16.98 -16.64
C LYS A 200 0.58 -16.33 -18.02
N TYR A 201 0.85 -15.03 -18.08
CA TYR A 201 1.14 -14.34 -19.33
C TYR A 201 2.46 -14.82 -19.95
N GLU A 202 3.55 -14.86 -19.17
CA GLU A 202 4.86 -15.30 -19.64
C GLU A 202 4.84 -16.76 -20.13
N ALA A 203 4.16 -17.66 -19.42
CA ALA A 203 4.01 -19.05 -19.85
C ALA A 203 3.24 -19.19 -21.17
N ARG A 204 2.22 -18.35 -21.41
CA ARG A 204 1.47 -18.34 -22.68
C ARG A 204 2.34 -17.83 -23.84
N ASN A 205 3.11 -16.76 -23.61
CA ASN A 205 4.01 -16.22 -24.63
C ASN A 205 5.10 -17.22 -25.00
N LYS A 206 5.77 -17.84 -24.01
CA LYS A 206 6.79 -18.88 -24.28
C LYS A 206 6.23 -20.05 -25.11
N LYS A 207 5.00 -20.50 -24.82
CA LYS A 207 4.33 -21.54 -25.62
C LYS A 207 4.03 -21.09 -27.05
N LYS A 208 3.68 -19.82 -27.24
CA LYS A 208 3.41 -19.25 -28.57
C LYS A 208 4.70 -19.11 -29.38
N GLU A 209 5.75 -18.58 -28.77
CA GLU A 209 7.09 -18.46 -29.36
C GLU A 209 7.64 -19.83 -29.77
N ALA A 210 7.53 -20.84 -28.90
CA ALA A 210 7.97 -22.20 -29.22
C ALA A 210 7.22 -22.80 -30.43
N LYS A 211 5.91 -22.51 -30.58
CA LYS A 211 5.13 -22.94 -31.74
C LYS A 211 5.52 -22.19 -33.02
N GLU A 212 5.78 -20.89 -32.92
CA GLU A 212 6.21 -20.07 -34.06
C GLU A 212 7.59 -20.51 -34.56
N ILE A 213 8.54 -20.75 -33.67
CA ILE A 213 9.87 -21.29 -34.00
C ILE A 213 9.75 -22.66 -34.68
N GLY A 214 8.91 -23.55 -34.12
CA GLY A 214 8.67 -24.86 -34.71
C GLY A 214 8.03 -24.79 -36.11
N PHE A 215 7.13 -23.83 -36.35
CA PHE A 215 6.51 -23.63 -37.65
C PHE A 215 7.53 -23.12 -38.69
N ILE A 216 8.36 -22.13 -38.32
CA ILE A 216 9.41 -21.59 -39.21
C ILE A 216 10.42 -22.68 -39.57
N ALA A 217 10.91 -23.44 -38.59
CA ALA A 217 11.85 -24.54 -38.83
C ALA A 217 11.25 -25.64 -39.72
N GLY A 218 9.94 -25.90 -39.60
CA GLY A 218 9.22 -26.83 -40.47
C GLY A 218 9.14 -26.34 -41.92
N GLN A 219 8.88 -25.05 -42.16
CA GLN A 219 8.84 -24.48 -43.51
C GLN A 219 10.23 -24.50 -44.18
N GLU A 220 11.29 -24.15 -43.45
CA GLU A 220 12.67 -24.20 -43.98
C GLU A 220 13.14 -25.62 -44.34
N SER A 221 12.54 -26.65 -43.74
CA SER A 221 12.82 -28.06 -44.06
C SER A 221 12.05 -28.59 -45.28
N LEU A 222 10.96 -27.93 -45.68
CA LEU A 222 10.15 -28.29 -46.84
C LEU A 222 10.63 -27.63 -48.14
N ASP A 223 11.38 -26.53 -48.02
CA ASP A 223 11.96 -25.77 -49.15
C ASP A 223 13.38 -26.24 -49.57
N LYS A 224 13.90 -27.32 -48.97
CA LYS A 224 15.16 -27.98 -49.36
C LYS A 224 14.92 -29.37 -49.93
#